data_AF-A0A6I9PTR5-F1
#
_entry.id   AF-A0A6I9PTR5-F1
#
_cell.length_a   1.000
_cell.length_b   1.000
_cell.length_c   1.000
_cell.angle_alpha   90.00
_cell.angle_beta   90.00
_cell.angle_gamma   90.00
#
_symmetry.space_group_name_H-M   'P 1'
#
loop_
_entity.id
_entity.type
_entity.pdbx_description
1 polymer ?
#
loop_
_entity_poly.entity_id
_entity_poly.type
_entity_poly.pdbx_seq_one_letter_code
_entity_poly.pdbx_strand_id
1 'polypeptide(L)'
;MWAAAGNHGNQWSYANVILSNPAEFTVSFQAEVGGDVWTDIALDDLSFTKECTAGGPVTPQPATCSGDQYQCLFSPQCIPESWRCDGELDCGDQSDEDECPAVVPGTLPPQDQCEDGQFQCLNAVCLPSVLRCDGVSDCPHGEDENSC
;
A
#
# COMPACT_ATOMS: atom_id res chain seq x y z
N MET A 1 -5.75 0.55 34.94
CA MET A 1 -5.67 1.48 33.79
C MET A 1 -4.20 1.82 33.60
N TRP A 2 -3.65 1.54 32.43
CA TRP A 2 -2.28 1.89 32.06
C TRP A 2 -2.30 3.16 31.23
N ALA A 3 -1.32 4.03 31.40
CA ALA A 3 -1.18 5.26 30.62
C ALA A 3 0.31 5.62 30.49
N ALA A 4 0.67 6.20 29.35
CA ALA A 4 1.97 6.79 29.08
C ALA A 4 1.77 8.21 28.53
N ALA A 5 2.72 9.10 28.81
CA ALA A 5 2.66 10.49 28.37
C ALA A 5 4.08 11.06 28.21
N GLY A 6 4.22 12.01 27.29
CA GLY A 6 5.49 12.64 26.95
C GLY A 6 6.10 12.09 25.67
N ASN A 7 7.30 12.56 25.32
CA ASN A 7 8.02 12.11 24.15
C ASN A 7 8.79 10.82 24.47
N HIS A 8 8.44 9.73 23.79
CA HIS A 8 9.09 8.42 23.93
C HIS A 8 10.15 8.17 22.84
N GLY A 9 10.37 9.12 21.94
CA GLY A 9 11.24 8.99 20.77
C GLY A 9 10.79 7.85 19.85
N ASN A 10 11.70 7.40 19.00
CA ASN A 10 11.44 6.32 18.03
C ASN A 10 11.64 4.93 18.67
N GLN A 11 11.24 4.75 19.93
CA GLN A 11 11.39 3.49 20.66
C GLN A 11 10.03 2.92 21.05
N TRP A 12 9.84 1.63 20.76
CA TRP A 12 8.63 0.91 21.14
C TRP A 12 8.59 0.65 22.65
N SER A 13 7.44 0.97 23.26
CA SER A 13 7.18 0.74 24.68
C SER A 13 6.17 -0.39 24.83
N TYR A 14 6.57 -1.49 25.45
CA TYR A 14 5.71 -2.62 25.70
C TYR A 14 4.91 -2.45 27.00
N ALA A 15 3.60 -2.72 26.96
CA ALA A 15 2.70 -2.65 28.10
C ALA A 15 1.89 -3.94 28.25
N ASN A 16 1.79 -4.45 29.48
CA ASN A 16 0.89 -5.54 29.83
C ASN A 16 -0.23 -5.01 30.73
N VAL A 17 -1.49 -5.28 30.34
CA VAL A 17 -2.67 -4.85 31.09
C VAL A 17 -3.53 -6.06 31.39
N ILE A 18 -3.76 -6.33 32.68
CA ILE A 18 -4.67 -7.38 33.12
C ILE A 18 -6.08 -6.83 33.11
N LEU A 19 -6.94 -7.43 32.27
CA LEU A 19 -8.36 -7.11 32.19
C LEU A 19 -9.14 -8.28 32.80
N SER A 20 -9.87 -8.00 33.88
CA SER A 20 -10.69 -8.99 34.58
C SER A 20 -12.12 -8.47 34.69
N ASN A 21 -12.87 -8.55 33.59
CA ASN A 21 -14.31 -8.34 33.59
C ASN A 21 -15.00 -9.65 33.19
N PRO A 22 -15.89 -10.22 34.02
CA PRO A 22 -16.57 -11.47 33.72
C PRO A 22 -17.68 -11.34 32.67
N ALA A 23 -18.08 -10.11 32.30
CA ALA A 23 -19.06 -9.84 31.24
C ALA A 23 -18.35 -9.46 29.93
N GLU A 24 -19.05 -9.47 28.80
CA GLU A 24 -18.53 -8.95 27.53
C GLU A 24 -18.12 -7.48 27.67
N PHE A 25 -16.98 -7.12 27.09
CA PHE A 25 -16.43 -5.76 27.13
C PHE A 25 -15.70 -5.40 25.85
N THR A 26 -15.49 -4.10 25.66
CA THR A 26 -14.68 -3.54 24.57
C THR A 26 -13.45 -2.88 25.17
N VAL A 27 -12.30 -3.08 24.52
CA VAL A 27 -11.05 -2.37 24.85
C VAL A 27 -10.92 -1.18 23.91
N SER A 28 -10.84 0.02 24.48
CA SER A 28 -10.62 1.27 23.73
C SER A 28 -9.25 1.85 24.07
N PHE A 29 -8.49 2.22 23.06
CA PHE A 29 -7.26 3.00 23.20
C PHE A 29 -7.59 4.48 22.99
N GLN A 30 -7.24 5.31 23.97
CA GLN A 30 -7.44 6.75 23.88
C GLN A 30 -6.07 7.42 23.96
N ALA A 31 -5.84 8.37 23.07
CA ALA A 31 -4.61 9.13 23.03
C ALA A 31 -4.91 10.59 22.65
N GLU A 32 -4.13 11.50 23.23
CA GLU A 32 -4.16 12.93 22.91
C GLU A 32 -2.80 13.31 22.34
N VAL A 33 -2.79 13.79 21.09
CA VAL A 33 -1.56 14.22 20.40
C VAL A 33 -1.24 15.67 20.82
N GLY A 34 0.03 15.95 21.14
CA GLY A 34 0.51 17.26 21.58
C GLY A 34 0.51 18.32 20.46
N GLY A 35 0.58 19.61 20.82
CA GLY A 35 0.29 20.74 19.91
C GLY A 35 1.40 21.18 18.94
N ASP A 36 2.23 20.28 18.42
CA ASP A 36 3.20 20.61 17.35
C ASP A 36 3.31 19.53 16.26
N VAL A 37 3.94 19.88 15.14
CA VAL A 37 4.03 19.04 13.93
C VAL A 37 4.97 17.84 14.06
N TRP A 38 5.59 17.64 15.22
CA TRP A 38 6.52 16.53 15.51
C TRP A 38 5.93 15.53 16.50
N THR A 39 4.62 15.62 16.78
CA THR A 39 3.94 14.72 17.70
C THR A 39 3.14 13.68 16.93
N ASP A 40 3.52 12.43 17.12
CA ASP A 40 2.87 11.25 16.55
C ASP A 40 2.67 10.18 17.63
N ILE A 41 1.74 9.26 17.36
CA ILE A 41 1.43 8.15 18.25
C ILE A 41 1.21 6.93 17.37
N ALA A 42 2.01 5.89 17.59
CA ALA A 42 1.90 4.61 16.92
C ALA A 42 1.58 3.50 17.93
N LEU A 43 0.75 2.55 17.51
CA LEU A 43 0.45 1.32 18.23
C LEU A 43 0.71 0.16 17.26
N ASP A 44 1.35 -0.89 17.75
CA ASP A 44 1.62 -2.09 16.97
C ASP A 44 1.57 -3.34 17.85
N ASP A 45 1.48 -4.52 17.23
CA ASP A 45 1.59 -5.84 17.87
C ASP A 45 0.66 -6.05 19.10
N LEU A 46 -0.62 -5.70 18.94
CA LEU A 46 -1.63 -5.96 19.98
C LEU A 46 -1.93 -7.45 20.12
N SER A 47 -1.79 -7.98 21.33
CA SER A 47 -2.11 -9.37 21.65
C SER A 47 -3.02 -9.49 22.87
N PHE A 48 -3.96 -10.43 22.80
CA PHE A 48 -4.91 -10.72 23.88
C PHE A 48 -4.67 -12.13 24.43
N THR A 49 -5.02 -12.34 25.70
CA THR A 49 -5.03 -13.70 26.26
C THR A 49 -6.11 -14.53 25.56
N LYS A 50 -5.87 -15.84 25.42
CA LYS A 50 -6.79 -16.76 24.73
C LYS A 50 -8.22 -16.70 25.27
N GLU A 51 -8.36 -16.49 26.57
CA GLU A 51 -9.64 -16.35 27.28
C GLU A 51 -10.46 -15.11 26.84
N CYS A 52 -9.79 -14.08 26.33
CA CYS A 52 -10.40 -12.81 25.91
C CYS A 52 -10.95 -12.84 24.47
N THR A 53 -10.89 -13.99 23.79
CA THR A 53 -11.31 -14.16 22.38
C THR A 53 -12.65 -14.89 22.21
N ALA A 54 -13.41 -15.10 23.29
CA ALA A 54 -14.69 -15.78 23.23
C ALA A 54 -15.78 -14.90 22.58
N GLY A 55 -16.08 -15.12 21.29
CA GLY A 55 -17.38 -14.76 20.70
C GLY A 55 -17.42 -13.78 19.52
N GLY A 56 -16.30 -13.28 18.99
CA GLY A 56 -16.33 -12.40 17.81
C GLY A 56 -14.98 -12.30 17.09
N PRO A 57 -14.95 -11.83 15.83
CA PRO A 57 -13.69 -11.58 15.13
C PRO A 57 -12.89 -10.53 15.91
N VAL A 58 -11.78 -10.95 16.51
CA VAL A 58 -10.95 -10.14 17.42
C VAL A 58 -9.94 -9.23 16.69
N THR A 59 -10.20 -8.96 15.43
CA THR A 59 -9.60 -7.89 14.66
C THR A 59 -10.74 -7.31 13.82
N PRO A 60 -10.81 -5.99 13.54
CA PRO A 60 -11.31 -5.64 12.22
C PRO A 60 -10.43 -6.48 11.30
N GLN A 61 -10.99 -7.51 10.65
CA GLN A 61 -10.28 -8.11 9.53
C GLN A 61 -9.84 -6.89 8.72
N PRO A 62 -8.53 -6.66 8.48
CA PRO A 62 -8.13 -5.60 7.56
C PRO A 62 -9.01 -5.87 6.37
N ALA A 63 -9.91 -4.94 6.04
CA ALA A 63 -11.04 -5.22 5.17
C ALA A 63 -10.43 -5.81 3.92
N THR A 64 -10.44 -7.15 3.83
CA THR A 64 -9.72 -7.83 2.77
C THR A 64 -10.60 -7.46 1.62
N CYS A 65 -10.07 -6.60 0.76
CA CYS A 65 -10.80 -6.06 -0.36
C CYS A 65 -11.47 -7.25 -1.07
N SER A 66 -12.66 -7.02 -1.65
CA SER A 66 -13.34 -8.12 -2.34
C SER A 66 -12.39 -8.75 -3.36
N GLY A 67 -12.60 -10.02 -3.74
CA GLY A 67 -11.65 -10.73 -4.61
C GLY A 67 -11.30 -10.04 -5.94
N ASP A 68 -12.10 -9.04 -6.34
CA ASP A 68 -11.92 -8.22 -7.55
C ASP A 68 -11.32 -6.82 -7.25
N GLN A 69 -10.71 -6.62 -6.07
CA GLN A 69 -10.16 -5.35 -5.60
C GLN A 69 -8.71 -5.51 -5.13
N TYR A 70 -7.88 -4.53 -5.48
CA TYR A 70 -6.51 -4.41 -4.99
C TYR A 70 -6.48 -3.61 -3.69
N GLN A 71 -5.72 -4.12 -2.71
CA GLN A 71 -5.47 -3.44 -1.45
C GLN A 71 -4.15 -2.68 -1.56
N CYS A 72 -4.19 -1.37 -1.33
CA CYS A 72 -2.97 -0.56 -1.34
C CYS A 72 -2.02 -0.97 -0.20
N LEU A 73 -0.72 -0.85 -0.44
CA LEU A 73 0.32 -1.42 0.43
C LEU A 73 0.42 -0.73 1.79
N PHE A 74 0.37 0.59 1.81
CA PHE A 74 0.56 1.40 3.02
C PHE A 74 -0.69 2.19 3.43
N SER A 75 -1.74 2.13 2.60
CA SER A 75 -3.02 2.76 2.86
C SER A 75 -4.13 1.72 2.99
N PRO A 76 -5.07 1.87 3.93
CA PRO A 76 -6.17 0.94 4.13
C PRO A 76 -7.28 1.02 3.04
N GLN A 77 -6.99 1.63 1.89
CA GLN A 77 -7.96 1.79 0.80
C GLN A 77 -7.97 0.55 -0.12
N CYS A 78 -9.14 0.27 -0.68
CA CYS A 78 -9.36 -0.76 -1.68
C CYS A 78 -9.76 -0.10 -2.99
N ILE A 79 -9.00 -0.37 -4.04
CA ILE A 79 -9.33 0.07 -5.39
C ILE A 79 -9.77 -1.15 -6.22
N PRO A 80 -10.54 -1.00 -7.30
CA PRO A 80 -10.77 -2.05 -8.28
C PRO A 80 -9.44 -2.64 -8.77
N GLU A 81 -9.36 -3.95 -9.00
CA GLU A 81 -8.15 -4.56 -9.57
C GLU A 81 -7.83 -4.00 -10.97
N SER A 82 -8.84 -3.46 -11.67
CA SER A 82 -8.67 -2.75 -12.95
C SER A 82 -7.95 -1.41 -12.85
N TRP A 83 -7.82 -0.85 -11.65
CA TRP A 83 -7.12 0.42 -11.38
C TRP A 83 -5.68 0.19 -10.91
N ARG A 84 -5.26 -1.07 -10.79
CA ARG A 84 -3.87 -1.38 -10.59
C ARG A 84 -3.15 -1.27 -11.93
N CYS A 85 -2.13 -0.44 -12.02
CA CYS A 85 -1.33 -0.25 -13.23
C CYS A 85 -2.12 0.33 -14.41
N ASP A 86 -3.05 1.24 -14.12
CA ASP A 86 -3.84 1.93 -15.14
C ASP A 86 -3.31 3.34 -15.47
N GLY A 87 -2.27 3.77 -14.75
CA GLY A 87 -1.56 5.03 -14.96
C GLY A 87 -2.13 6.21 -14.17
N GLU A 88 -3.16 5.98 -13.35
CA GLU A 88 -3.67 6.97 -12.39
C GLU A 88 -3.24 6.59 -10.96
N LEU A 89 -3.07 7.59 -10.11
CA LEU A 89 -2.69 7.37 -8.70
C LEU A 89 -3.95 7.26 -7.86
N ASP A 90 -4.58 6.08 -7.89
CA ASP A 90 -5.80 5.80 -7.14
C ASP A 90 -5.50 5.41 -5.70
N CYS A 91 -4.33 4.83 -5.45
CA CYS A 91 -3.83 4.70 -4.09
C CYS A 91 -3.31 6.06 -3.58
N GLY A 92 -3.83 6.57 -2.46
CA GLY A 92 -3.21 7.66 -1.68
C GLY A 92 -1.73 7.46 -1.26
N ASP A 93 -1.19 6.24 -1.36
CA ASP A 93 0.24 5.91 -1.20
C ASP A 93 0.92 5.53 -2.53
N GLN A 94 0.22 5.60 -3.67
CA GLN A 94 0.71 5.34 -5.04
C GLN A 94 1.17 3.90 -5.31
N SER A 95 0.86 2.98 -4.39
CA SER A 95 1.31 1.59 -4.47
C SER A 95 0.65 0.76 -5.58
N ASP A 96 -0.45 1.25 -6.14
CA ASP A 96 -1.09 0.72 -7.34
C ASP A 96 -0.23 0.84 -8.60
N GLU A 97 0.70 1.80 -8.62
CA GLU A 97 1.56 2.11 -9.77
C GLU A 97 3.05 1.77 -9.55
N ASP A 98 3.46 1.38 -8.33
CA ASP A 98 4.87 1.16 -7.97
C ASP A 98 5.46 -0.20 -8.45
N GLU A 99 4.64 -1.26 -8.52
CA GLU A 99 5.09 -2.62 -8.91
C GLU A 99 4.27 -3.18 -10.07
N CYS A 100 4.20 -2.41 -11.16
CA CYS A 100 3.52 -2.83 -12.36
C CYS A 100 4.40 -3.73 -13.23
N PRO A 101 3.98 -4.98 -13.52
CA PRO A 101 4.69 -5.78 -14.51
C PRO A 101 4.65 -5.03 -15.84
N ALA A 102 5.80 -4.89 -16.49
CA ALA A 102 5.97 -4.25 -17.80
C ALA A 102 5.16 -4.92 -18.95
N VAL A 103 4.26 -5.85 -18.62
CA VAL A 103 3.43 -6.62 -19.54
C VAL A 103 2.11 -6.93 -18.84
N VAL A 104 1.18 -5.97 -18.77
CA VAL A 104 -0.22 -6.34 -18.55
C VAL A 104 -0.76 -6.87 -19.88
N PRO A 105 -1.31 -8.09 -19.95
CA PRO A 105 -1.93 -8.59 -21.18
C PRO A 105 -3.09 -7.68 -21.56
N GLY A 106 -2.91 -6.84 -22.58
CA GLY A 106 -3.90 -5.88 -23.05
C GLY A 106 -3.48 -4.40 -22.98
N THR A 107 -2.35 -4.06 -22.37
CA THR A 107 -1.84 -2.66 -22.35
C THR A 107 -0.71 -2.42 -23.35
N LEU A 108 0.09 -3.44 -23.70
CA LEU A 108 1.07 -3.32 -24.79
C LEU A 108 0.40 -3.61 -26.15
N PRO A 109 0.49 -2.69 -27.13
CA PRO A 109 0.17 -3.04 -28.50
C PRO A 109 1.09 -4.19 -28.98
N PRO A 110 0.61 -5.05 -29.89
CA PRO A 110 1.43 -6.12 -30.44
C PRO A 110 2.73 -5.53 -31.03
N GLN A 111 3.88 -5.98 -30.52
CA GLN A 111 5.23 -5.53 -30.87
C GLN A 111 5.64 -5.81 -32.34
N ASP A 112 4.68 -6.24 -33.18
CA ASP A 112 4.83 -6.55 -34.61
C ASP A 112 4.57 -5.34 -35.52
N GLN A 113 4.43 -4.12 -34.98
CA GLN A 113 4.12 -2.91 -35.77
C GLN A 113 5.32 -1.98 -36.02
N CYS A 114 6.45 -2.18 -35.33
CA CYS A 114 7.68 -1.41 -35.53
C CYS A 114 8.76 -2.26 -36.22
N GLU A 115 9.71 -1.64 -36.92
CA GLU A 115 10.78 -2.39 -37.59
C GLU A 115 11.76 -3.02 -36.58
N ASP A 116 12.47 -4.07 -37.01
CA ASP A 116 13.48 -4.76 -36.20
C ASP A 116 14.49 -3.75 -35.61
N GLY A 117 14.57 -3.68 -34.27
CA GLY A 117 15.43 -2.73 -33.56
C GLY A 117 14.73 -1.44 -33.10
N GLN A 118 13.40 -1.45 -33.01
CA GLN A 118 12.61 -0.38 -32.41
C GLN A 118 11.82 -0.89 -31.20
N PHE A 119 11.69 -0.05 -30.17
CA PHE A 119 10.81 -0.25 -29.02
C PHE A 119 9.50 0.48 -29.26
N GLN A 120 8.37 -0.18 -29.03
CA GLN A 120 7.05 0.42 -29.21
C GLN A 120 6.48 0.91 -27.88
N CYS A 121 6.23 2.23 -27.81
CA CYS A 121 5.49 2.86 -26.74
C CYS A 121 4.01 2.40 -26.70
N LEU A 122 3.34 2.53 -25.57
CA LEU A 122 1.92 2.24 -25.31
C LEU A 122 0.99 2.99 -26.28
N ASN A 123 1.37 4.21 -26.69
CA ASN A 123 0.64 4.99 -27.69
C ASN A 123 0.97 4.61 -29.16
N ALA A 124 1.65 3.48 -29.36
CA ALA A 124 2.14 2.99 -30.66
C ALA A 124 3.21 3.87 -31.35
N VAL A 125 3.90 4.74 -30.60
CA VAL A 125 5.10 5.43 -31.10
C VAL A 125 6.29 4.45 -31.10
N CYS A 126 6.99 4.36 -32.22
CA CYS A 126 8.21 3.55 -32.32
C CYS A 126 9.44 4.39 -31.99
N LEU A 127 10.14 4.02 -30.93
CA LEU A 127 11.43 4.56 -30.55
C LEU A 127 12.56 3.65 -31.05
N PRO A 128 13.72 4.18 -31.46
CA PRO A 128 14.93 3.37 -31.65
C PRO A 128 15.27 2.60 -30.36
N SER A 129 15.67 1.31 -30.45
CA SER A 129 16.07 0.54 -29.26
C SER A 129 17.26 1.13 -28.49
N VAL A 130 17.97 2.11 -29.05
CA VAL A 130 19.04 2.86 -28.36
C VAL A 130 18.50 3.87 -27.34
N LEU A 131 17.24 4.26 -27.47
CA LEU A 131 16.53 5.15 -26.53
C LEU A 131 15.81 4.36 -25.44
N ARG A 132 15.90 3.02 -25.47
CA ARG A 132 15.40 2.19 -24.38
C ARG A 132 16.51 2.10 -23.33
N CYS A 133 16.20 2.44 -22.07
CA CYS A 133 17.16 2.41 -20.97
C CYS A 133 18.33 3.37 -21.13
N ASP A 134 18.10 4.52 -21.76
CA ASP A 134 19.13 5.54 -21.97
C ASP A 134 19.17 6.59 -20.85
N GLY A 135 18.26 6.48 -19.88
CA GLY A 135 18.11 7.38 -18.75
C GLY A 135 17.20 8.59 -19.04
N VAL A 136 16.53 8.61 -20.19
CA VAL A 136 15.63 9.68 -20.63
C VAL A 136 14.26 9.07 -20.95
N SER A 137 13.19 9.63 -20.40
CA SER A 137 11.82 9.24 -20.75
C SER A 137 11.46 9.79 -22.12
N ASP A 138 11.62 8.97 -23.16
CA ASP A 138 11.24 9.28 -24.55
C ASP A 138 9.82 8.81 -24.89
N CYS A 139 9.27 7.82 -24.17
CA CYS A 139 7.85 7.50 -24.25
C CYS A 139 6.98 8.45 -23.40
N PRO A 140 5.69 8.64 -23.74
CA PRO A 140 4.80 9.57 -23.05
C PRO A 140 4.61 9.27 -21.56
N HIS A 141 4.74 7.99 -21.18
CA HIS A 141 4.63 7.52 -19.80
C HIS A 141 5.94 6.90 -19.28
N GLY A 142 7.07 7.16 -19.96
CA GLY A 142 8.40 6.68 -19.55
C GLY A 142 8.56 5.16 -19.58
N GLU A 143 7.69 4.43 -20.30
CA GLU A 143 7.78 2.98 -20.37
C GLU A 143 9.08 2.45 -21.00
N ASP A 144 9.78 3.29 -21.77
CA ASP A 144 11.10 3.02 -22.34
C ASP A 144 12.22 2.96 -21.28
N GLU A 145 11.98 3.54 -20.11
CA GLU A 145 12.89 3.54 -18.96
C GLU A 145 12.45 2.57 -17.85
N ASN A 146 11.32 1.89 -18.02
CA ASN A 146 10.82 0.90 -17.07
C ASN A 146 11.48 -0.47 -17.30
N SER A 147 11.99 -1.08 -16.22
CA SER A 147 12.66 -2.40 -16.21
C SER A 147 13.92 -2.49 -17.10
N CYS A 148 14.82 -1.54 -16.84
CA CYS A 148 16.24 -1.56 -17.19
C CYS A 148 17.07 -2.07 -15.99
#